data_AF-A0A0Q4LKW2-F1
#
_entry.id   AF-A0A0Q4LKW2-F1
#
_cell.length_a   1.000
_cell.length_b   1.000
_cell.length_c   1.000
_cell.angle_alpha   90.00
_cell.angle_beta   90.00
_cell.angle_gamma   90.00
#
_symmetry.space_group_name_H-M   'P 1'
#
loop_
_entity.id
_entity.type
_entity.pdbx_description
1 polymer ?
#
loop_
_entity_poly.entity_id
_entity_poly.type
_entity_poly.pdbx_seq_one_letter_code
_entity_poly.pdbx_strand_id
1 'polypeptide(L)'
;MKASEQLINLVTISDEEQDYLNVDPTGGKSINAIRKFDGKGTLVWGARTLAGNDNEWRYVPIRRLFIMVEESIKKGTEFVVFEPNDANTWIRVKAICENFLNQLWRQGALAGAKPEHAYFVNIGLGVTSLDILEGRLIIEIGLAAVRPAEFIILKFSHLLAKS
;
A
#
# COMPACT_ATOMS: atom_id res chain seq x y z
N MET A 1 11.81 35.99 -10.16
CA MET A 1 10.68 35.27 -9.54
C MET A 1 11.13 34.78 -8.17
N LYS A 2 10.83 35.54 -7.11
CA LYS A 2 11.10 35.13 -5.71
C LYS A 2 9.84 34.41 -5.22
N ALA A 3 9.91 33.10 -5.01
CA ALA A 3 8.81 32.31 -4.49
C ALA A 3 8.97 32.17 -2.97
N SER A 4 8.27 33.00 -2.21
CA SER A 4 8.05 32.82 -0.79
C SER A 4 6.69 33.40 -0.41
N GLU A 5 5.62 32.82 -0.93
CA GLU A 5 4.29 32.99 -0.33
C GLU A 5 4.18 31.97 0.80
N GLN A 6 4.42 32.44 2.04
CA GLN A 6 3.94 31.71 3.21
C GLN A 6 2.41 31.76 3.19
N LEU A 7 1.75 30.61 3.36
CA LEU A 7 0.31 30.56 3.60
C LEU A 7 0.02 31.30 4.92
N ILE A 8 -0.48 32.54 4.80
CA ILE A 8 -0.56 33.51 5.91
C ILE A 8 -1.73 33.17 6.87
N ASN A 9 -2.71 32.39 6.42
CA ASN A 9 -3.92 32.04 7.18
C ASN A 9 -4.10 30.52 7.31
N LEU A 10 -3.19 29.86 8.03
CA LEU A 10 -3.41 28.47 8.47
C LEU A 10 -4.01 28.49 9.87
N VAL A 11 -5.20 27.91 10.02
CA VAL A 11 -5.76 27.60 11.35
C VAL A 11 -4.89 26.53 11.98
N THR A 12 -4.41 26.78 13.19
CA THR A 12 -3.62 25.79 13.94
C THR A 12 -4.53 24.66 14.39
N ILE A 13 -4.19 23.42 14.03
CA ILE A 13 -4.88 22.20 14.45
C ILE A 13 -4.07 21.59 15.59
N SER A 14 -4.67 21.49 16.77
CA SER A 14 -4.12 20.81 17.94
C SER A 14 -4.04 19.29 17.75
N ASP A 15 -3.32 18.60 18.63
CA ASP A 15 -3.26 17.13 18.58
C ASP A 15 -4.63 16.50 18.91
N GLU A 16 -5.39 17.11 19.82
CA GLU A 16 -6.75 16.67 20.19
C GLU A 16 -7.71 16.77 19.00
N GLU A 17 -7.70 17.91 18.28
CA GLU A 17 -8.50 18.07 17.06
C GLU A 17 -8.06 17.10 15.96
N GLN A 18 -6.76 16.85 15.84
CA GLN A 18 -6.23 15.87 14.90
C GLN A 18 -6.71 14.44 15.19
N ASP A 19 -6.84 14.06 16.46
CA ASP A 19 -7.34 12.73 16.84
C ASP A 19 -8.79 12.52 16.39
N TYR A 20 -9.65 13.54 16.54
CA TYR A 20 -11.00 13.53 15.98
C TYR A 20 -11.03 13.45 14.45
N LEU A 21 -10.09 14.10 13.77
CA LEU A 21 -9.97 14.03 12.31
C LEU A 21 -9.44 12.67 11.81
N ASN A 22 -8.61 11.99 12.61
CA ASN A 22 -8.02 10.71 12.27
C ASN A 22 -9.05 9.57 12.24
N VAL A 23 -9.97 9.56 13.20
CA VAL A 23 -11.04 8.56 13.29
C VAL A 23 -12.34 9.26 13.65
N ASP A 24 -13.18 9.50 12.66
CA ASP A 24 -14.52 10.03 12.92
C ASP A 24 -15.34 8.98 13.71
N PRO A 25 -15.86 9.31 14.91
CA PRO A 25 -16.57 8.34 15.76
C PRO A 25 -17.88 7.81 15.18
N THR A 26 -18.46 8.48 14.18
CA THR A 26 -19.81 8.19 13.67
C THR A 26 -19.76 7.56 12.28
N GLY A 27 -18.91 8.09 11.39
CA GLY A 27 -18.75 7.67 10.01
C GLY A 27 -17.46 6.89 9.72
N GLY A 28 -16.53 6.78 10.68
CA GLY A 28 -15.31 5.98 10.53
C GLY A 28 -14.34 6.46 9.46
N LYS A 29 -14.52 7.69 8.98
CA LYS A 29 -13.70 8.32 7.95
C LYS A 29 -12.48 8.98 8.59
N SER A 30 -11.44 9.14 7.80
CA SER A 30 -10.21 9.80 8.20
C SER A 30 -9.93 11.00 7.31
N ILE A 31 -9.45 12.08 7.93
CA ILE A 31 -9.05 13.32 7.27
C ILE A 31 -7.56 13.54 7.55
N ASN A 32 -6.77 13.64 6.49
CA ASN A 32 -5.35 13.97 6.59
C ASN A 32 -5.22 15.50 6.65
N ALA A 33 -4.89 16.05 7.81
CA ALA A 33 -4.81 17.49 7.99
C ALA A 33 -3.52 18.06 7.39
N ILE A 34 -3.51 19.36 7.13
CA ILE A 34 -2.29 20.11 6.81
C ILE A 34 -1.95 20.93 8.05
N ARG A 35 -0.83 20.61 8.71
CA ARG A 35 -0.45 21.20 10.01
C ARG A 35 0.84 21.98 9.91
N LYS A 36 0.94 23.06 10.67
CA LYS A 36 2.17 23.84 10.83
C LYS A 36 2.90 23.39 12.09
N PHE A 37 4.19 23.12 11.94
CA PHE A 37 5.07 22.71 13.03
C PHE A 37 6.24 23.68 13.14
N ASP A 38 6.57 24.05 14.37
CA ASP A 38 7.73 24.89 14.65
C ASP A 38 9.02 24.19 14.20
N GLY A 39 9.86 24.91 13.46
CA GLY A 39 11.11 24.39 12.90
C GLY A 39 10.97 23.41 11.71
N LYS A 40 9.75 22.94 11.38
CA LYS A 40 9.51 22.03 10.24
C LYS A 40 8.60 22.60 9.15
N GLY A 41 7.92 23.72 9.42
CA GLY A 41 7.02 24.37 8.48
C GLY A 41 5.68 23.66 8.36
N THR A 42 4.99 23.83 7.23
CA THR A 42 3.67 23.26 6.97
C THR A 42 3.81 21.89 6.31
N LEU A 43 3.22 20.85 6.90
CA LEU A 43 3.31 19.46 6.46
C LEU A 43 1.91 18.86 6.28
N VAL A 44 1.78 17.92 5.33
CA VAL A 44 0.64 16.99 5.31
C VAL A 44 0.82 16.02 6.46
N TRP A 45 -0.13 16.02 7.40
CA TRP A 45 -0.09 15.28 8.65
C TRP A 45 -1.18 14.21 8.67
N GLY A 46 -0.89 13.09 7.99
CA GLY A 46 -1.78 11.94 7.86
C GLY A 46 -1.55 11.21 6.55
N ALA A 47 -1.84 9.91 6.54
CA ALA A 47 -1.72 9.07 5.35
C ALA A 47 -2.87 8.05 5.22
N ARG A 48 -4.04 8.37 5.80
CA ARG A 48 -5.21 7.50 5.79
C ARG A 48 -6.11 7.73 4.57
N THR A 49 -6.81 6.70 4.12
CA THR A 49 -7.88 6.78 3.12
C THR A 49 -9.21 7.09 3.82
N LEU A 50 -10.29 7.23 3.03
CA LEU A 50 -11.65 7.33 3.60
C LEU A 50 -12.14 6.02 4.25
N ALA A 51 -11.47 4.89 3.97
CA ALA A 51 -11.71 3.61 4.63
C ALA A 51 -10.91 3.53 5.95
N GLY A 52 -11.09 4.53 6.81
CA GLY A 52 -10.29 4.72 8.03
C GLY A 52 -10.34 3.53 8.99
N ASN A 53 -11.52 2.90 9.12
CA ASN A 53 -11.76 1.74 9.97
C ASN A 53 -11.41 0.39 9.33
N ASP A 54 -11.02 0.37 8.06
CA ASP A 54 -10.59 -0.86 7.39
C ASP A 54 -9.21 -1.30 7.90
N ASN A 55 -8.91 -2.60 7.97
CA ASN A 55 -7.58 -3.07 8.42
C ASN A 55 -6.60 -3.27 7.27
N GLU A 56 -7.09 -3.33 6.04
CA GLU A 56 -6.36 -3.56 4.81
C GLU A 56 -6.15 -2.24 4.04
N TRP A 57 -7.21 -1.46 3.85
CA TRP A 57 -7.24 -0.29 2.97
C TRP A 57 -7.11 1.06 3.68
N ARG A 58 -6.83 1.06 4.98
CA ARG A 58 -6.70 2.27 5.79
C ARG A 58 -5.67 3.26 5.27
N TYR A 59 -4.56 2.80 4.69
CA TYR A 59 -3.43 3.68 4.37
C TYR A 59 -3.30 3.95 2.87
N VAL A 60 -3.18 5.23 2.51
CA VAL A 60 -2.93 5.71 1.15
C VAL A 60 -1.73 5.01 0.48
N PRO A 61 -0.53 4.88 1.10
CA PRO A 61 0.59 4.22 0.44
C PRO A 61 0.30 2.75 0.12
N ILE A 62 -0.45 2.04 0.97
CA ILE A 62 -0.86 0.66 0.72
C ILE A 62 -1.79 0.64 -0.50
N ARG A 63 -2.86 1.45 -0.51
CA ARG A 63 -3.80 1.46 -1.64
C ARG A 63 -3.13 1.86 -2.96
N ARG A 64 -2.23 2.85 -2.94
CA ARG A 64 -1.48 3.28 -4.12
C ARG A 64 -0.53 2.20 -4.64
N LEU A 65 0.09 1.42 -3.76
CA LEU A 65 0.92 0.28 -4.14
C LEU A 65 0.08 -0.76 -4.90
N PHE A 66 -1.07 -1.16 -4.35
CA PHE A 66 -1.95 -2.13 -5.00
C PHE A 66 -2.45 -1.64 -6.37
N ILE A 67 -2.89 -0.38 -6.47
CA ILE A 67 -3.32 0.20 -7.76
C ILE A 67 -2.17 0.18 -8.78
N MET A 68 -0.96 0.55 -8.36
CA MET A 68 0.19 0.55 -9.25
C MET A 68 0.52 -0.86 -9.72
N VAL A 69 0.50 -1.85 -8.82
CA VAL A 69 0.75 -3.26 -9.16
C VAL A 69 -0.31 -3.77 -10.14
N GLU A 70 -1.58 -3.53 -9.87
CA GLU A 70 -2.70 -3.94 -10.71
C GLU A 70 -2.58 -3.38 -12.13
N GLU A 71 -2.37 -2.06 -12.26
CA GLU A 71 -2.22 -1.39 -13.55
C GLU A 71 -0.95 -1.84 -14.31
N SER A 72 0.16 -2.04 -13.59
CA SER A 72 1.41 -2.52 -14.20
C SER A 72 1.30 -3.95 -14.72
N ILE A 73 0.68 -4.85 -13.94
CA ILE A 73 0.49 -6.24 -14.34
C ILE A 73 -0.48 -6.32 -15.51
N LYS A 74 -1.61 -5.60 -15.46
CA LYS A 74 -2.59 -5.54 -16.56
C LYS A 74 -1.94 -5.14 -17.88
N LYS A 75 -1.11 -4.08 -17.87
CA LYS A 75 -0.33 -3.66 -19.05
C LYS A 75 0.70 -4.70 -19.48
N GLY A 76 1.39 -5.32 -18.52
CA GLY A 76 2.38 -6.35 -18.77
C GLY A 76 1.79 -7.65 -19.35
N THR A 77 0.50 -7.91 -19.15
CA THR A 77 -0.20 -9.11 -19.63
C THR A 77 -1.15 -8.85 -20.80
N GLU A 78 -1.20 -7.63 -21.34
CA GLU A 78 -2.15 -7.27 -22.41
C GLU A 78 -1.92 -8.07 -23.71
N PHE A 79 -0.68 -8.48 -23.97
CA PHE A 79 -0.33 -9.31 -25.14
C PHE A 79 -1.00 -10.69 -25.14
N VAL A 80 -1.53 -11.13 -24.00
CA VAL A 80 -2.17 -12.45 -23.84
C VAL A 80 -3.57 -12.47 -24.44
N VAL A 81 -4.16 -11.30 -24.70
CA VAL A 81 -5.47 -11.22 -25.34
C VAL A 81 -5.38 -11.87 -26.72
N PHE A 82 -6.21 -12.89 -26.95
CA PHE A 82 -6.24 -13.76 -28.14
C PHE A 82 -5.12 -14.81 -28.26
N GLU A 83 -4.23 -14.95 -27.28
CA GLU A 83 -3.31 -16.11 -27.23
C GLU A 83 -4.06 -17.39 -26.82
N PRO A 84 -3.57 -18.59 -27.18
CA PRO A 84 -4.09 -19.84 -26.66
C PRO A 84 -4.10 -19.87 -25.13
N ASN A 85 -5.24 -20.20 -24.53
CA ASN A 85 -5.39 -20.34 -23.09
C ASN A 85 -4.84 -21.70 -22.61
N ASP A 86 -3.53 -21.84 -22.67
CA ASP A 86 -2.81 -23.08 -22.36
C ASP A 86 -1.68 -22.88 -21.34
N ALA A 87 -1.07 -23.99 -20.93
CA ALA A 87 0.02 -24.00 -19.97
C ALA A 87 1.22 -23.14 -20.38
N ASN A 88 1.53 -23.01 -21.67
CA ASN A 88 2.65 -22.20 -22.14
C ASN A 88 2.35 -20.72 -21.92
N THR A 89 1.14 -20.28 -22.23
CA THR A 89 0.68 -18.92 -21.94
C THR A 89 0.69 -18.65 -20.44
N TRP A 90 0.23 -19.60 -19.62
CA TRP A 90 0.22 -19.42 -18.17
C TRP A 90 1.61 -19.25 -17.56
N ILE A 91 2.58 -20.06 -18.00
CA ILE A 91 3.97 -19.96 -17.54
C ILE A 91 4.57 -18.60 -17.91
N ARG A 92 4.33 -18.11 -19.13
CA ARG A 92 4.81 -16.79 -19.57
C ARG A 92 4.24 -15.68 -18.70
N VAL A 93 2.93 -15.70 -18.46
CA VAL A 93 2.22 -14.71 -17.63
C VAL A 93 2.71 -14.74 -16.19
N LYS A 94 2.82 -15.95 -15.61
CA LYS A 94 3.34 -16.12 -14.25
C LYS A 94 4.73 -15.52 -14.11
N ALA A 95 5.64 -15.83 -15.05
CA ALA A 95 7.00 -15.32 -15.02
C ALA A 95 7.06 -13.78 -15.10
N ILE A 96 6.21 -13.15 -15.91
CA ILE A 96 6.11 -11.68 -16.00
C ILE A 96 5.68 -11.09 -14.65
N CYS A 97 4.62 -11.63 -14.05
CA CYS A 97 4.11 -11.17 -12.76
C CYS A 97 5.15 -11.36 -11.64
N GLU A 98 5.74 -12.55 -11.54
CA GLU A 98 6.73 -12.87 -10.51
C GLU A 98 8.00 -12.01 -10.66
N ASN A 99 8.48 -11.78 -11.87
CA ASN A 99 9.64 -10.91 -12.10
C ASN A 99 9.39 -9.47 -11.64
N PHE A 100 8.22 -8.92 -11.94
CA PHE A 100 7.84 -7.59 -11.51
C PHE A 100 7.71 -7.47 -9.99
N LEU A 101 7.00 -8.42 -9.35
CA LEU A 101 6.82 -8.44 -7.90
C LEU A 101 8.15 -8.67 -7.16
N ASN A 102 9.05 -9.48 -7.71
CA ASN A 102 10.40 -9.67 -7.18
C ASN A 102 11.21 -8.37 -7.20
N GLN A 103 11.09 -7.56 -8.26
CA GLN A 103 11.75 -6.25 -8.30
C GLN A 103 11.23 -5.32 -7.21
N LEU A 104 9.91 -5.28 -6.99
CA LEU A 104 9.31 -4.49 -5.91
C LEU A 104 9.75 -4.98 -4.52
N TRP A 105 9.83 -6.29 -4.31
CA TRP A 105 10.34 -6.87 -3.06
C TRP A 105 11.80 -6.48 -2.81
N ARG A 106 12.67 -6.59 -3.82
CA ARG A 106 14.08 -6.18 -3.71
C ARG A 106 14.27 -4.69 -3.43
N GLN A 107 13.31 -3.86 -3.83
CA GLN A 107 13.28 -2.42 -3.54
C GLN A 107 12.70 -2.10 -2.14
N GLY A 108 12.25 -3.11 -1.38
CA GLY A 108 11.67 -2.93 -0.05
C GLY A 108 10.21 -2.49 -0.04
N ALA A 109 9.50 -2.55 -1.18
CA ALA A 109 8.08 -2.21 -1.23
C ALA A 109 7.18 -3.30 -0.63
N LEU A 110 7.64 -4.56 -0.65
CA LEU A 110 6.92 -5.72 -0.11
C LEU A 110 7.64 -6.26 1.14
N ALA A 111 6.86 -6.64 2.16
CA ALA A 111 7.33 -7.18 3.42
C ALA A 111 7.56 -8.70 3.31
N GLY A 112 8.70 -9.18 3.77
CA GLY A 112 9.00 -10.61 3.83
C GLY A 112 10.49 -10.89 3.75
N ALA A 113 10.97 -11.89 4.50
CA ALA A 113 12.39 -12.27 4.49
C ALA A 113 12.83 -12.96 3.19
N LYS A 114 11.88 -13.53 2.43
CA LYS A 114 12.08 -14.19 1.13
C LYS A 114 10.87 -13.89 0.22
N PRO A 115 11.01 -14.03 -1.12
CA PRO A 115 9.93 -13.67 -2.07
C PRO A 115 8.58 -14.33 -1.76
N GLU A 116 8.60 -15.62 -1.40
CA GLU A 116 7.40 -16.41 -1.07
C GLU A 116 6.71 -16.01 0.25
N HIS A 117 7.34 -15.18 1.09
CA HIS A 117 6.65 -14.51 2.21
C HIS A 117 6.02 -13.18 1.79
N ALA A 118 6.46 -12.61 0.68
CA ALA A 118 6.12 -11.26 0.25
C ALA A 118 5.02 -11.22 -0.81
N TYR A 119 4.94 -12.24 -1.67
CA TYR A 119 3.89 -12.35 -2.68
C TYR A 119 3.66 -13.79 -3.13
N PHE A 120 2.53 -14.02 -3.80
CA PHE A 120 2.28 -15.25 -4.57
C PHE A 120 1.61 -14.91 -5.90
N VAL A 121 1.79 -15.78 -6.90
CA VAL A 121 1.11 -15.72 -8.20
C VAL A 121 0.62 -17.12 -8.57
N ASN A 122 -0.70 -17.30 -8.60
CA ASN A 122 -1.34 -18.54 -9.01
C ASN A 122 -2.07 -18.35 -10.34
N ILE A 123 -1.90 -19.32 -11.24
CA ILE A 123 -2.49 -19.34 -12.57
C ILE A 123 -2.54 -20.80 -13.04
N GLY A 124 -3.61 -21.19 -13.74
CA GLY A 124 -3.78 -22.54 -14.29
C GLY A 124 -4.78 -23.43 -13.53
N LEU A 125 -4.62 -24.74 -13.66
CA LEU A 125 -5.56 -25.75 -13.14
C LEU A 125 -5.67 -25.68 -11.61
N GLY A 126 -6.90 -25.53 -11.11
CA GLY A 126 -7.22 -25.26 -9.70
C GLY A 126 -7.72 -23.84 -9.45
N VAL A 127 -7.29 -22.87 -10.26
CA VAL A 127 -7.77 -21.47 -10.23
C VAL A 127 -8.69 -21.18 -11.42
N THR A 128 -8.41 -21.78 -12.58
CA THR A 128 -9.06 -21.47 -13.87
C THR A 128 -9.83 -22.65 -14.47
N SER A 129 -10.05 -23.72 -13.71
CA SER A 129 -10.50 -25.03 -14.24
C SER A 129 -11.86 -24.98 -14.96
N LEU A 130 -12.84 -24.24 -14.41
CA LEU A 130 -14.12 -24.00 -15.08
C LEU A 130 -14.01 -22.88 -16.12
N ASP A 131 -13.17 -21.89 -15.84
CA ASP A 131 -13.01 -20.66 -16.62
C ASP A 131 -12.34 -20.86 -17.99
N ILE A 132 -11.51 -21.90 -18.15
CA ILE A 132 -10.90 -22.23 -19.46
C ILE A 132 -11.99 -22.53 -20.50
N LEU A 133 -13.05 -23.25 -20.12
CA LEU A 133 -14.18 -23.55 -21.01
C LEU A 133 -14.96 -22.27 -21.40
N GLU A 134 -14.93 -21.26 -20.54
CA GLU A 134 -15.53 -19.95 -20.77
C GLU A 134 -14.55 -18.94 -21.39
N GLY A 135 -13.34 -19.37 -21.76
CA GLY A 135 -12.32 -18.53 -22.38
C GLY A 135 -11.69 -17.50 -21.45
N ARG A 136 -11.87 -17.62 -20.13
CA ARG A 136 -11.30 -16.71 -19.12
C ARG A 136 -9.95 -17.23 -18.63
N LEU A 137 -8.99 -16.33 -18.50
CA LEU A 137 -7.71 -16.57 -17.84
C LEU A 137 -7.69 -15.81 -16.50
N ILE A 138 -7.70 -16.53 -15.39
CA ILE A 138 -7.67 -15.95 -14.04
C ILE A 138 -6.25 -16.03 -13.49
N ILE A 139 -5.76 -14.89 -13.01
CA ILE A 139 -4.47 -14.76 -12.33
C ILE A 139 -4.76 -14.28 -10.91
N GLU A 140 -4.44 -15.11 -9.93
CA GLU A 140 -4.60 -14.77 -8.51
C GLU A 140 -3.25 -14.28 -7.97
N ILE A 141 -3.24 -13.08 -7.40
CA ILE A 141 -2.03 -12.42 -6.92
C ILE A 141 -2.28 -11.88 -5.52
N GLY A 142 -1.44 -12.28 -4.58
CA GLY A 142 -1.41 -11.71 -3.23
C GLY A 142 -0.07 -11.05 -2.96
N LEU A 143 -0.07 -9.97 -2.17
CA LEU A 143 1.13 -9.22 -1.82
C LEU A 143 1.07 -8.70 -0.37
N ALA A 144 2.20 -8.76 0.32
CA ALA A 144 2.37 -8.25 1.67
C ALA A 144 2.97 -6.84 1.61
N ALA A 145 2.13 -5.81 1.64
CA ALA A 145 2.59 -4.42 1.66
C ALA A 145 3.27 -4.05 2.98
N VAL A 146 4.34 -3.24 2.93
CA VAL A 146 4.96 -2.67 4.13
C VAL A 146 4.01 -1.65 4.78
N ARG A 147 3.61 -1.88 6.03
CA ARG A 147 2.78 -0.95 6.80
C ARG A 147 3.64 0.17 7.43
N PRO A 148 3.23 1.44 7.35
CA PRO A 148 3.97 2.54 7.98
C PRO A 148 3.87 2.48 9.52
N ALA A 149 4.92 2.95 10.20
CA ALA A 149 4.88 3.18 11.65
C ALA A 149 4.12 4.49 11.93
N GLU A 150 2.95 4.39 12.55
CA GLU A 150 2.11 5.56 12.84
C GLU A 150 2.45 6.22 14.19
N PHE A 151 2.84 5.43 15.19
CA PHE A 151 3.11 5.92 16.54
C PHE A 151 4.52 5.52 16.98
N ILE A 152 5.22 6.48 17.60
CA ILE A 152 6.48 6.24 18.29
C ILE A 152 6.20 6.35 19.78
N ILE A 153 6.29 5.23 20.49
CA ILE A 153 6.10 5.19 21.95
C ILE A 153 7.49 5.11 22.60
N LEU A 154 7.91 6.21 23.24
CA LEU A 154 9.14 6.24 24.03
C LEU A 154 8.85 5.80 25.47
N LYS A 155 9.51 4.74 25.92
CA LYS A 155 9.39 4.24 27.30
C LYS A 155 10.69 4.51 28.04
N PHE A 156 10.62 5.36 29.07
CA PHE A 156 11.75 5.66 29.94
C PHE A 156 11.62 4.88 31.26
N SER A 157 12.73 4.35 31.76
CA SER A 157 12.83 3.79 33.10
C SER A 157 14.07 4.34 33.80
N HIS A 158 13.98 4.50 35.12
CA HIS A 158 15.12 4.85 35.95
C HIS A 158 15.83 3.56 36.37
N LEU A 159 17.10 3.41 35.98
CA LEU A 159 17.94 2.31 36.42
C LEU A 159 18.74 2.74 37.65
N LEU A 160 18.53 2.09 38.79
CA LEU A 160 19.36 2.31 39.98
C LEU A 160 20.76 1.74 39.76
N ALA A 161 21.77 2.49 40.20
CA ALA A 161 23.16 2.06 40.15
C ALA A 161 23.33 0.76 40.96
N LYS A 162 23.88 -0.27 40.34
CA LYS A 162 24.27 -1.50 41.03
C LYS A 162 25.57 -1.24 41.77
N SER A 163 25.54 -1.40 43.09
CA SER A 163 26.72 -1.46 43.96
C SER A 163 27.48 -2.76 43.77
#